data_AF-A0A226NLD1-F1
#
_entry.id   AF-A0A226NLD1-F1
#
_cell.length_a   1.000
_cell.length_b   1.000
_cell.length_c   1.000
_cell.angle_alpha   90.00
_cell.angle_beta   90.00
_cell.angle_gamma   90.00
#
_symmetry.space_group_name_H-M   'P 1'
#
loop_
_entity.id
_entity.type
_entity.pdbx_description
1 polymer ?
#
loop_
_entity_poly.entity_id
_entity_poly.type
_entity_poly.pdbx_seq_one_letter_code
_entity_poly.pdbx_strand_id
1 'polypeptide(L)'
;MFCWTEFSSLMFIMPLLISCACEALEYRQYLPYEQAVRDDNKIKKQDAPALCDLRLCKDGPIRNGHIGQRPPPINPERLKDFVEEDYLNGDVKTWEMKIVSRNEELLGDALSLVPQSSKRTSLSSHNKLIRFEDISAAAFKIQSGVQKTPCMVHHYNNHVSVFQYSRLSKLYGVDIYLKKEFLQYTGSVKERGVIYLLTSLPQDQQRKGVIVASDGNFSMAVAYHASELRIPVFVIMSTSTSPARVKMCREYGAMVISYGTTAKDAQMHARRLAQENGYLYLEEEDSAVYLSGLGTVGLEMYEQVPKLDAVIFPAGGHCGLLAGSAAALKHLNPRISVIGVESESFPVLQQSLKAGHPAEDQACNNHHFYGDVSGLCFGSNSLQLTGKLVDKVVSVREEDVLISMLRLLEYERATVDAEGAIGLAALVAGKLPEMKGKRVAIAICSGNVDLHLLQQCIARALTLESRVCRFSLVISDCPADVSKLLEVLAREEARVLDIRQERTYVTSELFTAEVTCTVETRDKIHTAQLRNALLERYPTATWTER
;
A
#
# COMPACT_ATOMS: atom_id res chain seq x y z
N MET A 1 54.90 18.28 -35.94
CA MET A 1 54.27 18.86 -37.13
C MET A 1 53.03 18.03 -37.44
N PHE A 2 51.87 18.64 -37.18
CA PHE A 2 50.47 18.29 -37.49
C PHE A 2 49.93 16.84 -37.36
N CYS A 3 49.00 16.74 -36.40
CA CYS A 3 47.89 15.79 -36.27
C CYS A 3 46.57 16.58 -36.53
N TRP A 4 45.41 15.90 -36.47
CA TRP A 4 44.00 16.36 -36.70
C TRP A 4 43.52 16.12 -38.15
N THR A 5 42.36 15.47 -38.42
CA THR A 5 41.01 15.80 -37.94
C THR A 5 39.99 14.62 -37.98
N GLU A 6 39.08 14.68 -36.99
CA GLU A 6 37.61 14.47 -37.01
C GLU A 6 36.96 13.17 -37.53
N PHE A 7 36.48 12.38 -36.56
CA PHE A 7 35.33 11.49 -36.65
C PHE A 7 34.07 12.26 -36.23
N SER A 8 33.05 12.31 -37.09
CA SER A 8 31.71 12.81 -36.74
C SER A 8 30.60 12.11 -37.54
N SER A 9 29.69 11.49 -36.78
CA SER A 9 28.22 11.45 -36.99
C SER A 9 27.59 10.41 -37.92
N LEU A 10 26.51 9.82 -37.41
CA LEU A 10 25.47 8.96 -38.02
C LEU A 10 25.70 7.43 -38.05
N MET A 11 25.42 6.76 -36.92
CA MET A 11 24.53 5.57 -36.86
C MET A 11 24.34 5.12 -35.40
N PHE A 12 23.23 5.49 -34.77
CA PHE A 12 22.71 4.78 -33.60
C PHE A 12 21.18 4.77 -33.66
N ILE A 13 20.65 3.73 -34.31
CA ILE A 13 19.31 3.20 -34.10
C ILE A 13 19.52 1.86 -33.38
N MET A 14 18.88 1.69 -32.21
CA MET A 14 18.53 0.46 -31.47
C MET A 14 19.27 -0.88 -31.75
N PRO A 15 19.62 -1.65 -30.69
CA PRO A 15 18.62 -2.58 -30.15
C PRO A 15 18.66 -2.81 -28.63
N LEU A 16 17.46 -2.83 -28.05
CA LEU A 16 17.14 -3.28 -26.69
C LEU A 16 16.10 -4.39 -26.86
N LEU A 17 16.56 -5.66 -26.99
CA LEU A 17 15.71 -6.87 -26.99
C LEU A 17 16.55 -8.17 -27.05
N ILE A 18 17.50 -8.37 -26.13
CA ILE A 18 18.09 -9.70 -25.89
C ILE A 18 18.33 -9.87 -24.39
N SER A 19 17.31 -10.32 -23.65
CA SER A 19 17.47 -11.05 -22.38
C SER A 19 16.16 -11.74 -21.94
N CYS A 20 15.42 -12.32 -22.89
CA CYS A 20 14.24 -13.15 -22.63
C CYS A 20 14.10 -14.21 -23.74
N ALA A 21 15.09 -15.09 -23.88
CA ALA A 21 15.02 -16.28 -24.74
C ALA A 21 16.14 -17.27 -24.37
N CYS A 22 16.17 -17.78 -23.15
CA CYS A 22 16.99 -18.93 -22.75
C CYS A 22 16.40 -19.59 -21.49
N GLU A 23 15.20 -20.16 -21.61
CA GLU A 23 14.66 -21.14 -20.64
C GLU A 23 13.41 -21.81 -21.23
N ALA A 24 13.52 -22.39 -22.42
CA ALA A 24 12.46 -23.20 -23.03
C ALA A 24 13.02 -24.09 -24.14
N LEU A 25 13.94 -25.01 -23.83
CA LEU A 25 14.33 -26.11 -24.72
C LEU A 25 15.24 -27.10 -23.98
N GLU A 26 14.67 -27.88 -23.05
CA GLU A 26 15.25 -29.16 -22.62
C GLU A 26 14.20 -29.88 -21.78
N TYR A 27 13.34 -30.68 -22.42
CA TYR A 27 12.65 -31.86 -21.85
C TYR A 27 11.71 -32.44 -22.92
N ARG A 28 12.29 -33.13 -23.90
CA ARG A 28 11.57 -34.08 -24.77
C ARG A 28 12.56 -35.06 -25.37
N GLN A 29 12.73 -36.22 -24.73
CA GLN A 29 12.98 -37.54 -25.36
C GLN A 29 13.06 -38.58 -24.24
N TYR A 30 12.71 -39.84 -24.58
CA TYR A 30 12.44 -41.03 -23.72
C TYR A 30 10.98 -41.07 -23.21
N LEU A 31 10.08 -41.98 -23.64
CA LEU A 31 10.14 -43.46 -23.78
C LEU A 31 8.87 -43.97 -24.56
N PRO A 32 8.68 -45.28 -24.87
CA PRO A 32 8.57 -45.82 -26.23
C PRO A 32 7.18 -46.33 -26.68
N TYR A 33 7.12 -46.63 -27.98
CA TYR A 33 6.29 -47.59 -28.74
C TYR A 33 5.33 -48.50 -27.96
N GLU A 34 4.05 -48.53 -28.38
CA GLU A 34 3.22 -49.75 -28.31
C GLU A 34 2.17 -49.79 -29.44
N GLN A 35 2.05 -50.97 -30.04
CA GLN A 35 1.39 -51.28 -31.30
C GLN A 35 -0.11 -51.55 -31.13
N ALA A 36 -0.86 -51.28 -32.19
CA ALA A 36 -2.26 -51.64 -32.33
C ALA A 36 -2.47 -53.16 -32.47
N VAL A 37 -3.47 -53.70 -31.76
CA VAL A 37 -4.14 -54.97 -32.09
C VAL A 37 -5.65 -54.76 -31.95
N ARG A 38 -6.37 -55.10 -33.03
CA ARG A 38 -7.83 -55.22 -33.12
C ARG A 38 -8.28 -56.50 -32.42
N ASP A 39 -9.45 -56.48 -31.79
CA ASP A 39 -10.38 -57.61 -31.92
C ASP A 39 -11.83 -57.25 -31.56
N ASP A 40 -12.72 -57.85 -32.34
CA ASP A 40 -14.18 -57.75 -32.37
C ASP A 40 -14.87 -58.36 -31.14
N ASN A 41 -16.06 -57.84 -30.77
CA ASN A 41 -17.28 -58.66 -30.57
C ASN A 41 -18.55 -57.84 -30.20
N LYS A 42 -19.42 -57.67 -31.20
CA LYS A 42 -20.87 -58.04 -31.28
C LYS A 42 -21.83 -57.96 -30.06
N ILE A 43 -23.04 -57.41 -30.38
CA ILE A 43 -24.43 -57.82 -29.96
C ILE A 43 -24.93 -57.23 -28.60
N LYS A 44 -26.14 -56.65 -28.37
CA LYS A 44 -27.48 -56.58 -29.03
C LYS A 44 -28.32 -55.41 -28.46
N LYS A 45 -29.38 -55.03 -29.20
CA LYS A 45 -30.49 -54.08 -28.90
C LYS A 45 -31.53 -54.64 -27.89
N GLN A 46 -32.38 -53.72 -27.37
CA GLN A 46 -33.73 -53.81 -26.74
C GLN A 46 -33.74 -53.33 -25.28
N ASP A 47 -34.64 -52.51 -24.72
CA ASP A 47 -35.86 -51.80 -25.14
C ASP A 47 -36.04 -50.59 -24.18
N ALA A 48 -36.74 -49.53 -24.59
CA ALA A 48 -37.15 -48.42 -23.71
C ALA A 48 -38.40 -48.79 -22.88
N PRO A 49 -38.61 -48.20 -21.69
CA PRO A 49 -39.52 -47.05 -21.64
C PRO A 49 -39.13 -45.94 -20.64
N ALA A 50 -39.76 -44.78 -20.84
CA ALA A 50 -39.56 -43.50 -20.17
C ALA A 50 -40.07 -43.45 -18.71
N LEU A 51 -39.37 -42.73 -17.82
CA LEU A 51 -39.74 -41.39 -17.32
C LEU A 51 -38.76 -40.90 -16.22
N CYS A 52 -38.66 -39.58 -16.12
CA CYS A 52 -38.18 -38.76 -15.00
C CYS A 52 -36.67 -38.51 -14.85
N ASP A 53 -36.31 -37.34 -15.38
CA ASP A 53 -35.08 -36.58 -15.20
C ASP A 53 -34.61 -36.49 -13.74
N LEU A 54 -33.40 -36.98 -13.49
CA LEU A 54 -32.53 -36.48 -12.43
C LEU A 54 -31.09 -36.96 -12.67
N ARG A 55 -30.21 -35.96 -12.89
CA ARG A 55 -28.77 -35.89 -12.61
C ARG A 55 -27.79 -36.01 -13.80
N LEU A 56 -26.74 -35.20 -13.65
CA LEU A 56 -25.36 -35.37 -14.13
C LEU A 56 -25.08 -34.99 -15.59
N CYS A 57 -24.57 -33.77 -15.79
CA CYS A 57 -23.64 -33.51 -16.89
C CYS A 57 -22.21 -33.79 -16.39
N LYS A 58 -21.59 -34.83 -16.98
CA LYS A 58 -20.15 -35.04 -16.99
C LYS A 58 -19.48 -34.17 -18.05
N ASP A 59 -18.35 -33.60 -17.66
CA ASP A 59 -17.17 -33.16 -18.39
C ASP A 59 -17.24 -33.12 -19.93
N GLY A 60 -17.27 -31.90 -20.46
CA GLY A 60 -16.84 -31.56 -21.82
C GLY A 60 -15.43 -30.94 -21.82
N PRO A 61 -14.74 -30.91 -22.97
CA PRO A 61 -13.34 -30.52 -23.06
C PRO A 61 -13.12 -29.05 -22.72
N ILE A 62 -12.15 -28.79 -21.84
CA ILE A 62 -11.73 -27.47 -21.38
C ILE A 62 -11.22 -26.66 -22.59
N ARG A 63 -12.01 -25.66 -23.02
CA ARG A 63 -11.54 -24.58 -23.87
C ARG A 63 -10.91 -23.50 -22.99
N ASN A 64 -9.75 -22.98 -23.40
CA ASN A 64 -9.17 -21.77 -22.82
C ASN A 64 -10.22 -20.66 -22.86
N GLY A 65 -10.75 -20.32 -21.69
CA GLY A 65 -11.78 -19.31 -21.54
C GLY A 65 -11.28 -17.96 -22.01
N HIS A 66 -12.07 -17.30 -22.86
CA HIS A 66 -11.98 -15.86 -23.01
C HIS A 66 -12.18 -15.22 -21.63
N ILE A 67 -11.18 -14.49 -21.14
CA ILE A 67 -11.36 -13.52 -20.06
C ILE A 67 -12.25 -12.42 -20.65
N GLY A 68 -13.55 -12.59 -20.51
CA GLY A 68 -14.50 -11.52 -20.82
C GLY A 68 -14.30 -10.40 -19.81
N GLN A 69 -13.98 -9.20 -20.30
CA GLN A 69 -14.13 -7.98 -19.48
C GLN A 69 -15.56 -7.96 -18.94
N ARG A 70 -15.71 -7.96 -17.61
CA ARG A 70 -17.01 -7.80 -16.95
C ARG A 70 -17.50 -6.39 -17.31
N PRO A 71 -18.64 -6.23 -17.99
CA PRO A 71 -19.21 -4.90 -18.15
C PRO A 71 -19.53 -4.35 -16.75
N PRO A 72 -19.27 -3.05 -16.47
CA PRO A 72 -19.60 -2.48 -15.17
C PRO A 72 -21.11 -2.68 -14.93
N PRO A 73 -21.56 -2.93 -13.68
CA PRO A 73 -22.97 -3.17 -13.34
C PRO A 73 -23.86 -1.92 -13.50
N ILE A 74 -23.41 -0.92 -14.25
CA ILE A 74 -23.98 0.41 -14.30
C ILE A 74 -24.97 0.47 -15.46
N ASN A 75 -26.23 0.76 -15.14
CA ASN A 75 -27.22 1.16 -16.11
C ASN A 75 -26.74 2.48 -16.76
N PRO A 76 -26.53 2.56 -18.08
CA PRO A 76 -26.08 3.77 -18.75
C PRO A 76 -26.97 5.00 -18.52
N GLU A 77 -28.21 4.83 -18.01
CA GLU A 77 -29.05 5.95 -17.61
C GLU A 77 -28.55 6.71 -16.37
N ARG A 78 -27.79 6.08 -15.47
CA ARG A 78 -27.26 6.73 -14.26
C ARG A 78 -26.10 7.68 -14.52
N LEU A 79 -25.56 7.65 -15.74
CA LEU A 79 -24.62 8.68 -16.21
C LEU A 79 -25.29 10.06 -16.10
N LYS A 80 -26.60 10.18 -16.40
CA LYS A 80 -27.37 11.44 -16.34
C LYS A 80 -27.43 12.10 -14.96
N ASP A 81 -27.07 11.36 -13.90
CA ASP A 81 -26.99 11.88 -12.53
C ASP A 81 -25.80 12.87 -12.38
N PHE A 82 -24.92 12.95 -13.39
CA PHE A 82 -23.77 13.86 -13.49
C PHE A 82 -23.97 14.88 -14.63
N VAL A 83 -23.59 16.15 -14.41
CA VAL A 83 -23.78 17.26 -15.36
C VAL A 83 -22.81 17.10 -16.55
N GLU A 84 -23.11 17.69 -17.72
CA GLU A 84 -22.25 17.61 -18.92
C GLU A 84 -20.77 18.02 -18.70
N GLU A 85 -20.48 18.84 -17.68
CA GLU A 85 -19.10 19.20 -17.30
C GLU A 85 -18.36 18.09 -16.53
N ASP A 86 -19.06 17.06 -16.05
CA ASP A 86 -18.55 16.00 -15.18
C ASP A 86 -18.24 14.67 -15.93
N TYR A 87 -18.32 14.64 -17.27
CA TYR A 87 -18.09 13.41 -18.06
C TYR A 87 -16.63 13.20 -18.52
N LEU A 88 -15.97 12.32 -17.76
CA LEU A 88 -15.19 11.12 -18.11
C LEU A 88 -14.63 10.84 -19.52
N ASN A 89 -13.36 10.37 -19.48
CA ASN A 89 -12.66 9.42 -20.37
C ASN A 89 -12.12 9.93 -21.71
N GLY A 90 -10.80 10.10 -21.80
CA GLY A 90 -10.09 9.99 -23.08
C GLY A 90 -8.82 10.81 -23.18
N ASP A 91 -8.90 12.12 -22.99
CA ASP A 91 -7.79 13.03 -23.26
C ASP A 91 -7.58 14.00 -22.10
N VAL A 92 -6.38 13.96 -21.51
CA VAL A 92 -5.93 14.99 -20.56
C VAL A 92 -5.72 16.28 -21.36
N LYS A 93 -6.68 17.21 -21.32
CA LYS A 93 -6.40 18.59 -21.73
C LYS A 93 -5.60 19.28 -20.62
N THR A 94 -4.29 19.38 -20.81
CA THR A 94 -3.44 20.31 -20.06
C THR A 94 -3.80 21.74 -20.47
N TRP A 95 -4.16 22.57 -19.49
CA TRP A 95 -4.39 24.00 -19.70
C TRP A 95 -3.17 24.79 -19.24
N GLU A 96 -2.60 25.59 -20.13
CA GLU A 96 -1.63 26.63 -19.78
C GLU A 96 -2.39 27.82 -19.16
N MET A 97 -2.18 28.04 -17.86
CA MET A 97 -2.82 29.12 -17.13
C MET A 97 -2.02 30.41 -17.32
N LYS A 98 -2.46 31.27 -18.25
CA LYS A 98 -1.97 32.66 -18.33
C LYS A 98 -2.73 33.50 -17.30
N ILE A 99 -2.04 33.91 -16.25
CA ILE A 99 -2.56 34.88 -15.28
C ILE A 99 -2.71 36.22 -16.01
N VAL A 100 -3.96 36.60 -16.29
CA VAL A 100 -4.31 37.97 -16.67
C VAL A 100 -5.03 38.58 -15.48
N SER A 101 -4.30 39.41 -14.74
CA SER A 101 -4.86 40.29 -13.72
C SER A 101 -5.75 41.33 -14.40
N ARG A 102 -7.04 41.39 -14.07
CA ARG A 102 -7.79 42.65 -14.08
C ARG A 102 -9.07 42.61 -13.23
N ASN A 103 -9.04 43.51 -12.25
CA ASN A 103 -10.10 44.29 -11.64
C ASN A 103 -11.02 43.61 -10.61
N GLU A 104 -10.57 43.76 -9.36
CA GLU A 104 -11.39 44.06 -8.19
C GLU A 104 -12.42 45.16 -8.51
N GLU A 105 -13.70 44.84 -8.48
CA GLU A 105 -14.81 45.67 -7.99
C GLU A 105 -16.12 44.91 -8.21
N LEU A 106 -17.05 45.00 -7.25
CA LEU A 106 -18.34 44.31 -7.10
C LEU A 106 -18.36 43.10 -6.15
N LEU A 107 -17.91 43.34 -4.92
CA LEU A 107 -18.41 42.67 -3.72
C LEU A 107 -19.15 43.72 -2.89
N GLY A 108 -20.47 43.77 -3.05
CA GLY A 108 -21.36 44.64 -2.29
C GLY A 108 -22.78 44.08 -2.35
N ASP A 109 -23.27 43.67 -1.19
CA ASP A 109 -24.68 43.39 -0.87
C ASP A 109 -25.33 42.13 -1.45
N ALA A 110 -25.29 41.05 -0.66
CA ALA A 110 -26.49 40.26 -0.29
C ALA A 110 -26.14 39.15 0.73
N LEU A 111 -25.92 39.53 2.00
CA LEU A 111 -26.05 38.61 3.13
C LEU A 111 -27.33 38.96 3.88
N SER A 112 -28.37 38.13 3.72
CA SER A 112 -29.50 38.08 4.65
C SER A 112 -29.70 36.61 5.06
N LEU A 113 -29.26 36.32 6.28
CA LEU A 113 -29.41 35.03 6.95
C LEU A 113 -30.87 34.78 7.33
N VAL A 114 -31.45 33.69 6.84
CA VAL A 114 -32.66 33.09 7.42
C VAL A 114 -32.28 31.68 7.88
N PRO A 115 -32.41 31.35 9.18
CA PRO A 115 -32.06 30.01 9.68
C PRO A 115 -33.19 29.04 9.34
N GLN A 116 -33.02 28.23 8.29
CA GLN A 116 -33.88 27.06 8.08
C GLN A 116 -33.30 25.84 8.79
N SER A 117 -34.05 25.34 9.77
CA SER A 117 -33.79 24.11 10.50
C SER A 117 -33.91 22.91 9.54
N SER A 118 -32.79 22.47 8.95
CA SER A 118 -32.74 21.19 8.25
C SER A 118 -32.57 20.05 9.26
N LYS A 119 -33.58 19.19 9.34
CA LYS A 119 -33.52 17.94 10.10
C LYS A 119 -32.38 17.08 9.52
N ARG A 120 -31.28 16.96 10.27
CA ARG A 120 -30.22 15.99 10.02
C ARG A 120 -30.82 14.58 10.08
N THR A 121 -30.98 13.93 8.93
CA THR A 121 -31.11 12.47 8.85
C THR A 121 -29.71 11.85 8.75
N SER A 122 -28.86 12.12 9.75
CA SER A 122 -27.74 11.23 10.08
C SER A 122 -28.34 10.03 10.82
N LEU A 123 -27.99 8.79 10.44
CA LEU A 123 -28.28 7.63 11.29
C LEU A 123 -27.81 8.00 12.71
N SER A 124 -28.71 7.89 13.68
CA SER A 124 -28.43 8.18 15.09
C SER A 124 -27.23 7.34 15.54
N SER A 125 -26.07 7.97 15.69
CA SER A 125 -24.86 7.40 16.29
C SER A 125 -25.08 7.27 17.80
N HIS A 126 -25.88 6.27 18.19
CA HIS A 126 -25.78 5.76 19.54
C HIS A 126 -24.38 5.17 19.69
N ASN A 127 -23.53 5.78 20.52
CA ASN A 127 -22.21 5.27 20.92
C ASN A 127 -22.36 3.85 21.48
N LYS A 128 -22.27 2.85 20.59
CA LYS A 128 -22.33 1.45 20.95
C LYS A 128 -20.91 0.93 20.85
N LEU A 129 -20.28 0.76 22.00
CA LEU A 129 -19.01 0.06 22.12
C LEU A 129 -19.16 -1.32 21.47
N ILE A 130 -18.19 -1.66 20.62
CA ILE A 130 -18.16 -2.92 19.89
C ILE A 130 -17.93 -4.05 20.88
N ARG A 131 -18.69 -5.13 20.72
CA ARG A 131 -18.53 -6.33 21.54
C ARG A 131 -17.90 -7.44 20.72
N PHE A 132 -17.36 -8.44 21.41
CA PHE A 132 -16.77 -9.61 20.77
C PHE A 132 -17.77 -10.35 19.87
N GLU A 133 -19.05 -10.42 20.26
CA GLU A 133 -20.08 -11.09 19.45
C GLU A 133 -20.29 -10.40 18.09
N ASP A 134 -20.15 -9.07 18.05
CA ASP A 134 -20.30 -8.29 16.83
C ASP A 134 -19.12 -8.59 15.86
N ILE A 135 -17.91 -8.76 16.40
CA ILE A 135 -16.70 -9.16 15.64
C ILE A 135 -16.82 -10.61 15.16
N SER A 136 -17.28 -11.53 16.02
CA SER A 136 -17.49 -12.93 15.65
C SER A 136 -18.55 -13.07 14.55
N ALA A 137 -19.62 -12.28 14.60
CA ALA A 137 -20.64 -12.23 13.56
C ALA A 137 -20.07 -11.67 12.24
N ALA A 138 -19.22 -10.65 12.32
CA ALA A 138 -18.51 -10.11 11.16
C ALA A 138 -17.62 -11.19 10.52
N ALA A 139 -16.80 -11.89 11.31
CA ALA A 139 -15.93 -12.97 10.84
C ALA A 139 -16.71 -14.05 10.08
N PHE A 140 -17.85 -14.49 10.63
CA PHE A 140 -18.70 -15.48 9.99
C PHE A 140 -19.31 -15.00 8.66
N LYS A 141 -19.72 -13.72 8.59
CA LYS A 141 -20.33 -13.17 7.38
C LYS A 141 -19.32 -12.91 6.25
N ILE A 142 -18.09 -12.51 6.57
CA ILE A 142 -17.09 -12.17 5.56
C ILE A 142 -16.22 -13.36 5.13
N GLN A 143 -16.32 -14.51 5.80
CA GLN A 143 -15.45 -15.68 5.57
C GLN A 143 -15.38 -16.16 4.11
N SER A 144 -16.45 -15.96 3.32
CA SER A 144 -16.51 -16.36 1.91
C SER A 144 -16.06 -15.27 0.94
N GLY A 145 -15.94 -14.03 1.41
CA GLY A 145 -15.64 -12.86 0.58
C GLY A 145 -14.29 -12.20 0.87
N VAL A 146 -13.57 -12.68 1.89
CA VAL A 146 -12.23 -12.19 2.26
C VAL A 146 -11.30 -13.38 2.46
N GLN A 147 -10.05 -13.23 2.00
CA GLN A 147 -9.04 -14.26 2.22
C GLN A 147 -8.59 -14.26 3.69
N LYS A 148 -8.49 -15.46 4.28
CA LYS A 148 -7.79 -15.66 5.55
C LYS A 148 -6.28 -15.57 5.31
N THR A 149 -5.74 -14.36 5.39
CA THR A 149 -4.31 -14.09 5.12
C THR A 149 -3.41 -14.80 6.15
N PRO A 150 -2.17 -15.15 5.80
CA PRO A 150 -1.27 -15.84 6.71
C PRO A 150 -0.59 -14.91 7.72
N CYS A 151 -0.37 -15.40 8.94
CA CYS A 151 0.58 -14.86 9.93
C CYS A 151 2.02 -15.43 9.80
N MET A 152 2.20 -16.46 8.97
CA MET A 152 3.44 -17.26 8.89
C MET A 152 3.90 -17.44 7.46
N VAL A 153 5.20 -17.73 7.31
CA VAL A 153 5.76 -18.21 6.04
C VAL A 153 5.67 -19.73 6.04
N HIS A 154 4.87 -20.29 5.13
CA HIS A 154 4.83 -21.74 4.94
C HIS A 154 6.07 -22.16 4.14
N HIS A 155 7.09 -22.70 4.82
CA HIS A 155 8.17 -23.40 4.13
C HIS A 155 7.82 -24.88 4.02
N TYR A 156 7.53 -25.35 2.81
CA TYR A 156 7.42 -26.76 2.50
C TYR A 156 8.83 -27.35 2.38
N ASN A 157 9.35 -27.91 3.47
CA ASN A 157 10.47 -28.86 3.40
C ASN A 157 9.96 -30.21 3.93
N ASN A 158 9.89 -31.22 3.05
CA ASN A 158 9.68 -32.64 3.34
C ASN A 158 8.61 -33.00 4.41
N HIS A 159 7.32 -32.86 4.04
CA HIS A 159 6.18 -33.48 4.75
C HIS A 159 5.97 -33.10 6.24
N VAL A 160 6.63 -32.05 6.74
CA VAL A 160 6.33 -31.48 8.07
C VAL A 160 6.16 -29.96 7.93
N SER A 161 4.94 -29.47 8.14
CA SER A 161 4.65 -28.04 8.24
C SER A 161 5.33 -27.49 9.50
N VAL A 162 6.57 -27.03 9.39
CA VAL A 162 7.24 -26.31 10.48
C VAL A 162 6.76 -24.86 10.43
N PHE A 163 5.96 -24.46 11.42
CA PHE A 163 5.54 -23.08 11.62
C PHE A 163 6.77 -22.18 11.84
N GLN A 164 7.17 -21.43 10.81
CA GLN A 164 8.38 -20.62 10.88
C GLN A 164 8.01 -19.13 10.99
N TYR A 165 8.55 -18.50 12.03
CA TYR A 165 8.55 -17.05 12.24
C TYR A 165 9.42 -16.35 11.17
N SER A 166 9.21 -15.06 10.97
CA SER A 166 9.91 -14.25 9.97
C SER A 166 11.44 -14.34 10.12
N ARG A 167 12.18 -14.27 9.00
CA ARG A 167 13.65 -14.21 9.02
C ARG A 167 14.19 -13.02 9.83
N LEU A 168 13.38 -11.97 9.97
CA LEU A 168 13.65 -10.80 10.80
C LEU A 168 13.76 -11.12 12.29
N SER A 169 13.19 -12.25 12.73
CA SER A 169 13.20 -12.65 14.15
C SER A 169 14.61 -12.78 14.72
N LYS A 170 15.54 -13.32 13.93
CA LYS A 170 16.95 -13.43 14.32
C LYS A 170 17.64 -12.07 14.46
N LEU A 171 17.23 -11.09 13.67
CA LEU A 171 17.83 -9.76 13.65
C LEU A 171 17.44 -8.96 14.90
N TYR A 172 16.20 -9.11 15.38
CA TYR A 172 15.67 -8.35 16.51
C TYR A 172 15.60 -9.14 17.83
N GLY A 173 15.84 -10.45 17.80
CA GLY A 173 15.75 -11.32 18.97
C GLY A 173 14.31 -11.48 19.50
N VAL A 174 13.33 -11.41 18.59
CA VAL A 174 11.88 -11.51 18.86
C VAL A 174 11.33 -12.57 17.91
N ASP A 175 10.42 -13.44 18.33
CA ASP A 175 9.75 -14.38 17.42
C ASP A 175 8.65 -13.62 16.66
N ILE A 176 8.99 -13.08 15.48
CA ILE A 176 8.14 -12.18 14.69
C ILE A 176 7.23 -12.99 13.77
N TYR A 177 5.92 -12.79 13.90
CA TYR A 177 4.88 -13.28 13.01
C TYR A 177 4.31 -12.10 12.23
N LEU A 178 4.08 -12.25 10.92
CA LEU A 178 3.63 -11.16 10.06
C LEU A 178 2.26 -11.49 9.52
N LYS A 179 1.23 -10.74 9.96
CA LYS A 179 -0.13 -10.86 9.43
C LYS A 179 -0.21 -10.09 8.11
N LYS A 180 -0.14 -10.81 6.99
CA LYS A 180 0.06 -10.26 5.64
C LYS A 180 -1.26 -9.79 5.00
N GLU A 181 -1.87 -8.73 5.52
CA GLU A 181 -3.11 -8.17 4.98
C GLU A 181 -2.94 -7.49 3.62
N PHE A 182 -1.72 -7.14 3.22
CA PHE A 182 -1.43 -6.72 1.85
C PHE A 182 -1.70 -7.81 0.78
N LEU A 183 -1.92 -9.06 1.19
CA LEU A 183 -2.30 -10.16 0.28
C LEU A 183 -3.80 -10.23 -0.01
N GLN A 184 -4.61 -9.36 0.59
CA GLN A 184 -6.01 -9.19 0.19
C GLN A 184 -6.10 -8.72 -1.28
N TYR A 185 -7.26 -8.90 -1.92
CA TYR A 185 -7.38 -8.66 -3.37
C TYR A 185 -7.13 -7.19 -3.75
N THR A 186 -7.61 -6.25 -2.95
CA THR A 186 -7.36 -4.81 -3.07
C THR A 186 -6.06 -4.37 -2.41
N GLY A 187 -5.21 -5.30 -1.98
CA GLY A 187 -3.89 -5.02 -1.42
C GLY A 187 -3.88 -4.39 -0.02
N SER A 188 -5.01 -4.39 0.71
CA SER A 188 -5.05 -3.84 2.07
C SER A 188 -6.11 -4.47 2.99
N VAL A 189 -5.95 -4.24 4.29
CA VAL A 189 -6.85 -4.67 5.36
C VAL A 189 -8.26 -4.05 5.28
N LYS A 190 -8.42 -2.94 4.56
CA LYS A 190 -9.67 -2.17 4.50
C LYS A 190 -10.83 -2.99 3.94
N GLU A 191 -10.54 -4.00 3.11
CA GLU A 191 -11.51 -4.98 2.60
C GLU A 191 -12.43 -5.54 3.68
N ARG A 192 -11.85 -5.93 4.82
CA ARG A 192 -12.58 -6.59 5.92
C ARG A 192 -13.69 -5.73 6.50
N GLY A 193 -13.38 -4.46 6.74
CA GLY A 193 -14.36 -3.50 7.23
C GLY A 193 -15.39 -3.18 6.16
N VAL A 194 -14.94 -2.95 4.93
CA VAL A 194 -15.80 -2.53 3.81
C VAL A 194 -16.79 -3.61 3.41
N ILE A 195 -16.36 -4.85 3.20
CA ILE A 195 -17.27 -5.94 2.81
C ILE A 195 -18.32 -6.19 3.89
N TYR A 196 -17.95 -6.09 5.18
CA TYR A 196 -18.92 -6.24 6.25
C TYR A 196 -19.91 -5.08 6.32
N LEU A 197 -19.43 -3.85 6.07
CA LEU A 197 -20.27 -2.65 5.97
C LEU A 197 -21.28 -2.79 4.83
N LEU A 198 -20.82 -3.12 3.62
CA LEU A 198 -21.66 -3.24 2.42
C LEU A 198 -22.69 -4.38 2.53
N THR A 199 -22.29 -5.54 3.05
CA THR A 199 -23.21 -6.68 3.27
C THR A 199 -24.22 -6.42 4.39
N SER A 200 -23.96 -5.45 5.26
CA SER A 200 -24.89 -5.03 6.32
C SER A 200 -25.86 -3.93 5.87
N LEU A 201 -25.71 -3.38 4.67
CA LEU A 201 -26.62 -2.37 4.14
C LEU A 201 -28.02 -2.94 3.85
N PRO A 202 -29.10 -2.17 4.12
CA PRO A 202 -30.44 -2.54 3.67
C PRO A 202 -30.50 -2.69 2.14
N GLN A 203 -31.31 -3.62 1.65
CA GLN A 203 -31.45 -3.87 0.20
C GLN A 203 -31.84 -2.61 -0.59
N ASP A 204 -32.69 -1.76 -0.03
CA ASP A 204 -33.08 -0.50 -0.68
C ASP A 204 -31.89 0.43 -0.89
N GLN A 205 -30.95 0.46 0.07
CA GLN A 205 -29.74 1.25 -0.06
C GLN A 205 -28.75 0.63 -1.04
N GLN A 206 -28.62 -0.71 -1.04
CA GLN A 206 -27.81 -1.43 -2.01
C GLN A 206 -28.28 -1.18 -3.46
N ARG A 207 -29.60 -1.07 -3.69
CA ARG A 207 -30.16 -0.73 -5.01
C ARG A 207 -29.87 0.71 -5.43
N LYS A 208 -29.92 1.66 -4.50
CA LYS A 208 -29.60 3.07 -4.77
C LYS A 208 -28.12 3.24 -5.10
N GLY A 209 -27.25 2.58 -4.35
CA GLY A 209 -25.80 2.64 -4.54
C GLY A 209 -25.09 3.44 -3.46
N VAL A 210 -23.77 3.43 -3.56
CA VAL A 210 -22.84 4.04 -2.61
C VAL A 210 -21.90 5.00 -3.34
N ILE A 211 -21.47 6.05 -2.64
CA ILE A 211 -20.53 7.04 -3.15
C ILE A 211 -19.45 7.30 -2.09
N VAL A 212 -18.18 7.32 -2.51
CA VAL A 212 -17.04 7.54 -1.61
C VAL A 212 -16.13 8.61 -2.20
N ALA A 213 -15.57 9.46 -1.34
CA ALA A 213 -14.55 10.44 -1.73
C ALA A 213 -13.25 10.21 -0.95
N SER A 214 -12.35 9.43 -1.54
CA SER A 214 -11.04 9.12 -0.99
C SER A 214 -10.12 8.66 -2.10
N ASP A 215 -8.87 9.11 -2.06
CA ASP A 215 -7.78 8.66 -2.91
C ASP A 215 -6.99 7.50 -2.29
N GLY A 216 -7.46 6.92 -1.18
CA GLY A 216 -6.77 5.89 -0.40
C GLY A 216 -7.32 4.46 -0.53
N ASN A 217 -6.81 3.58 0.32
CA ASN A 217 -7.14 2.15 0.37
C ASN A 217 -8.63 1.87 0.58
N PHE A 218 -9.34 2.75 1.30
CA PHE A 218 -10.77 2.60 1.56
C PHE A 218 -11.61 2.66 0.28
N SER A 219 -11.35 3.62 -0.62
CA SER A 219 -12.14 3.74 -1.86
C SER A 219 -11.90 2.57 -2.82
N MET A 220 -10.69 2.03 -2.85
CA MET A 220 -10.36 0.81 -3.60
C MET A 220 -11.12 -0.40 -3.09
N ALA A 221 -11.16 -0.61 -1.76
CA ALA A 221 -11.93 -1.68 -1.15
C ALA A 221 -13.44 -1.52 -1.42
N VAL A 222 -13.96 -0.29 -1.35
CA VAL A 222 -15.36 0.02 -1.69
C VAL A 222 -15.66 -0.27 -3.15
N ALA A 223 -14.79 0.16 -4.07
CA ALA A 223 -14.92 -0.07 -5.50
C ALA A 223 -15.02 -1.56 -5.83
N TYR A 224 -14.12 -2.38 -5.27
CA TYR A 224 -14.10 -3.82 -5.52
C TYR A 224 -15.30 -4.54 -4.93
N HIS A 225 -15.53 -4.41 -3.62
CA HIS A 225 -16.58 -5.19 -2.97
C HIS A 225 -17.99 -4.73 -3.32
N ALA A 226 -18.21 -3.44 -3.59
CA ALA A 226 -19.52 -2.97 -4.06
C ALA A 226 -19.83 -3.57 -5.43
N SER A 227 -18.85 -3.60 -6.34
CA SER A 227 -19.01 -4.22 -7.66
C SER A 227 -19.27 -5.73 -7.57
N GLU A 228 -18.56 -6.47 -6.71
CA GLU A 228 -18.82 -7.90 -6.50
C GLU A 228 -20.23 -8.16 -5.92
N LEU A 229 -20.70 -7.28 -5.05
CA LEU A 229 -22.06 -7.32 -4.49
C LEU A 229 -23.13 -6.73 -5.43
N ARG A 230 -22.74 -6.26 -6.62
CA ARG A 230 -23.62 -5.59 -7.61
C ARG A 230 -24.31 -4.35 -7.05
N ILE A 231 -23.66 -3.67 -6.12
CA ILE A 231 -24.05 -2.36 -5.60
C ILE A 231 -23.44 -1.29 -6.53
N PRO A 232 -24.24 -0.39 -7.10
CA PRO A 232 -23.71 0.72 -7.89
C PRO A 232 -22.76 1.57 -7.04
N VAL A 233 -21.56 1.84 -7.53
CA VAL A 233 -20.50 2.50 -6.76
C VAL A 233 -19.88 3.65 -7.55
N PHE A 234 -19.80 4.80 -6.88
CA PHE A 234 -19.20 6.03 -7.37
C PHE A 234 -18.02 6.41 -6.49
N VAL A 235 -16.90 6.73 -7.12
CA VAL A 235 -15.67 7.10 -6.42
C VAL A 235 -15.24 8.47 -6.91
N ILE A 236 -15.26 9.47 -6.02
CA ILE A 236 -14.83 10.83 -6.33
C ILE A 236 -13.40 10.99 -5.84
N MET A 237 -12.49 11.34 -6.75
CA MET A 237 -11.07 11.56 -6.46
C MET A 237 -10.68 12.98 -6.85
N SER A 238 -9.65 13.54 -6.22
CA SER A 238 -9.09 14.82 -6.68
C SER A 238 -8.39 14.66 -8.02
N THR A 239 -8.25 15.75 -8.78
CA THR A 239 -7.43 15.79 -10.00
C THR A 239 -5.94 15.52 -9.74
N SER A 240 -5.48 15.70 -8.50
CA SER A 240 -4.10 15.41 -8.06
C SER A 240 -3.86 13.94 -7.70
N THR A 241 -4.90 13.09 -7.71
CA THR A 241 -4.77 11.67 -7.40
C THR A 241 -3.94 10.93 -8.45
N SER A 242 -3.12 9.97 -8.02
CA SER A 242 -2.27 9.21 -8.94
C SER A 242 -3.10 8.49 -10.02
N PRO A 243 -2.67 8.52 -11.31
CA PRO A 243 -3.37 7.82 -12.38
C PRO A 243 -3.51 6.32 -12.12
N ALA A 244 -2.55 5.71 -11.41
CA ALA A 244 -2.58 4.30 -11.04
C ALA A 244 -3.79 3.96 -10.14
N ARG A 245 -4.05 4.77 -9.10
CA ARG A 245 -5.20 4.56 -8.20
C ARG A 245 -6.54 4.79 -8.92
N VAL A 246 -6.64 5.82 -9.76
CA VAL A 246 -7.82 6.06 -10.60
C VAL A 246 -8.09 4.86 -11.51
N LYS A 247 -7.05 4.33 -12.16
CA LYS A 247 -7.15 3.17 -13.03
C LYS A 247 -7.64 1.93 -12.27
N MET A 248 -7.07 1.65 -11.10
CA MET A 248 -7.48 0.50 -10.28
C MET A 248 -8.95 0.54 -9.87
N CYS A 249 -9.45 1.69 -9.39
CA CYS A 249 -10.86 1.81 -9.02
C CYS A 249 -11.80 1.59 -10.22
N ARG A 250 -11.40 2.02 -11.43
CA ARG A 250 -12.14 1.74 -12.66
C ARG A 250 -12.10 0.26 -13.03
N GLU A 251 -10.94 -0.39 -12.91
CA GLU A 251 -10.78 -1.84 -13.15
C GLU A 251 -11.60 -2.69 -12.16
N TYR A 252 -11.77 -2.21 -10.92
CA TYR A 252 -12.68 -2.80 -9.94
C TYR A 252 -14.16 -2.58 -10.23
N GLY A 253 -14.51 -1.84 -11.28
CA GLY A 253 -15.89 -1.66 -11.74
C GLY A 253 -16.60 -0.42 -11.20
N ALA A 254 -15.89 0.47 -10.48
CA ALA A 254 -16.46 1.72 -10.02
C ALA A 254 -16.47 2.82 -11.08
N MET A 255 -17.47 3.70 -10.98
CA MET A 255 -17.48 4.95 -11.73
C MET A 255 -16.61 5.97 -11.00
N VAL A 256 -15.46 6.29 -11.57
CA VAL A 256 -14.49 7.21 -10.97
C VAL A 256 -14.61 8.59 -11.58
N ILE A 257 -14.89 9.60 -10.78
CA ILE A 257 -15.01 11.00 -11.19
C ILE A 257 -13.87 11.78 -10.55
N SER A 258 -13.11 12.51 -11.37
CA SER A 258 -12.05 13.38 -10.90
C SER A 258 -12.61 14.80 -10.74
N TYR A 259 -12.72 15.28 -9.50
CA TYR A 259 -13.31 16.58 -9.19
C TYR A 259 -12.47 17.35 -8.18
N GLY A 260 -12.24 18.64 -8.47
CA GLY A 260 -11.49 19.55 -7.61
C GLY A 260 -9.98 19.29 -7.57
N THR A 261 -9.24 20.19 -6.93
CA THR A 261 -7.78 20.09 -6.80
C THR A 261 -7.37 19.44 -5.48
N THR A 262 -8.22 19.56 -4.45
CA THR A 262 -7.97 19.03 -3.12
C THR A 262 -8.90 17.87 -2.78
N ALA A 263 -8.51 17.01 -1.83
CA ALA A 263 -9.37 15.95 -1.31
C ALA A 263 -10.67 16.51 -0.69
N LYS A 264 -10.60 17.70 -0.09
CA LYS A 264 -11.77 18.38 0.50
C LYS A 264 -12.80 18.77 -0.57
N ASP A 265 -12.35 19.21 -1.74
CA ASP A 265 -13.26 19.54 -2.86
C ASP A 265 -14.00 18.29 -3.34
N ALA A 266 -13.28 17.18 -3.52
CA ALA A 266 -13.85 15.89 -3.89
C ALA A 266 -14.89 15.42 -2.85
N GLN A 267 -14.60 15.56 -1.55
CA GLN A 267 -15.52 15.21 -0.47
C GLN A 267 -16.78 16.07 -0.46
N MET A 268 -16.65 17.39 -0.61
CA MET A 268 -17.80 18.30 -0.66
C MET A 268 -18.70 17.97 -1.86
N HIS A 269 -18.10 17.70 -3.02
CA HIS A 269 -18.82 17.32 -4.22
C HIS A 269 -19.53 15.96 -4.07
N ALA A 270 -18.85 14.95 -3.54
CA ALA A 270 -19.45 13.64 -3.27
C ALA A 270 -20.63 13.71 -2.30
N ARG A 271 -20.53 14.51 -1.24
CA ARG A 271 -21.62 14.71 -0.29
C ARG A 271 -22.83 15.39 -0.93
N ARG A 272 -22.59 16.35 -1.83
CA ARG A 272 -23.65 17.00 -2.61
C ARG A 272 -24.35 16.00 -3.52
N LEU A 273 -23.60 15.26 -4.33
CA LEU A 273 -24.13 14.23 -5.22
C LEU A 273 -24.90 13.13 -4.47
N ALA A 274 -24.41 12.73 -3.29
CA ALA A 274 -25.09 11.77 -2.44
C ALA A 274 -26.47 12.25 -2.01
N GLN A 275 -26.59 13.54 -1.64
CA GLN A 275 -27.85 14.15 -1.24
C GLN A 275 -28.82 14.32 -2.41
N GLU A 276 -28.33 14.77 -3.56
CA GLU A 276 -29.13 15.02 -4.76
C GLU A 276 -29.69 13.72 -5.36
N ASN A 277 -28.90 12.65 -5.38
CA ASN A 277 -29.26 11.39 -6.03
C ASN A 277 -29.68 10.27 -5.05
N GLY A 278 -29.61 10.53 -3.75
CA GLY A 278 -29.98 9.56 -2.70
C GLY A 278 -29.01 8.40 -2.55
N TYR A 279 -27.74 8.56 -2.96
CA TYR A 279 -26.69 7.58 -2.70
C TYR A 279 -26.29 7.59 -1.22
N LEU A 280 -25.78 6.47 -0.72
CA LEU A 280 -25.15 6.45 0.60
C LEU A 280 -23.72 6.93 0.47
N TYR A 281 -23.42 8.09 1.03
CA TYR A 281 -22.04 8.54 1.19
C TYR A 281 -21.34 7.65 2.21
N LEU A 282 -20.28 6.98 1.77
CA LEU A 282 -19.38 6.20 2.61
C LEU A 282 -18.14 7.01 2.89
N GLU A 283 -17.88 7.20 4.17
CA GLU A 283 -16.61 7.72 4.68
C GLU A 283 -15.96 6.60 5.50
N GLU A 284 -14.64 6.65 5.66
CA GLU A 284 -13.96 5.75 6.58
C GLU A 284 -14.31 6.14 8.03
N GLU A 285 -15.50 5.70 8.47
CA GLU A 285 -16.11 6.11 9.73
C GLU A 285 -15.80 5.15 10.88
N ASP A 286 -15.88 5.69 12.09
CA ASP A 286 -15.86 4.97 13.36
C ASP A 286 -17.19 4.28 13.69
N SER A 287 -17.76 3.60 12.70
CA SER A 287 -18.99 2.83 12.86
C SER A 287 -18.68 1.47 13.48
N ALA A 288 -19.53 1.04 14.43
CA ALA A 288 -19.36 -0.27 15.07
C ALA A 288 -19.33 -1.43 14.07
N VAL A 289 -20.06 -1.31 12.95
CA VAL A 289 -20.05 -2.30 11.86
C VAL A 289 -18.67 -2.35 11.21
N TYR A 290 -18.17 -1.23 10.66
CA TYR A 290 -16.88 -1.19 9.99
C TYR A 290 -15.74 -1.71 10.86
N LEU A 291 -15.70 -1.25 12.12
CA LEU A 291 -14.70 -1.68 13.09
C LEU A 291 -14.81 -3.17 13.47
N SER A 292 -16.02 -3.74 13.51
CA SER A 292 -16.20 -5.18 13.75
C SER A 292 -15.59 -6.01 12.63
N GLY A 293 -15.71 -5.54 11.38
CA GLY A 293 -15.06 -6.15 10.22
C GLY A 293 -13.54 -6.11 10.34
N LEU A 294 -12.96 -4.95 10.68
CA LEU A 294 -11.51 -4.83 10.91
C LEU A 294 -11.03 -5.70 12.08
N GLY A 295 -11.82 -5.82 13.16
CA GLY A 295 -11.47 -6.63 14.34
C GLY A 295 -11.32 -8.13 14.07
N THR A 296 -11.82 -8.62 12.92
CA THR A 296 -11.60 -10.01 12.49
C THR A 296 -10.12 -10.35 12.31
N VAL A 297 -9.26 -9.35 12.04
CA VAL A 297 -7.80 -9.54 11.98
C VAL A 297 -7.27 -10.04 13.32
N GLY A 298 -7.71 -9.46 14.45
CA GLY A 298 -7.30 -9.89 15.78
C GLY A 298 -7.69 -11.34 16.10
N LEU A 299 -8.89 -11.76 15.66
CA LEU A 299 -9.35 -13.15 15.80
C LEU A 299 -8.43 -14.11 15.02
N GLU A 300 -8.13 -13.79 13.77
CA GLU A 300 -7.26 -14.62 12.95
C GLU A 300 -5.82 -14.68 13.47
N MET A 301 -5.27 -13.57 13.98
CA MET A 301 -3.93 -13.54 14.57
C MET A 301 -3.85 -14.43 15.82
N TYR A 302 -4.88 -14.41 16.66
CA TYR A 302 -4.96 -15.28 17.85
C TYR A 302 -5.02 -16.76 17.46
N GLU A 303 -5.81 -17.11 16.44
CA GLU A 303 -5.93 -18.49 15.96
C GLU A 303 -4.65 -19.00 15.29
N GLN A 304 -3.97 -18.14 14.53
CA GLN A 304 -2.82 -18.55 13.71
C GLN A 304 -1.49 -18.57 14.48
N VAL A 305 -1.35 -17.80 15.56
CA VAL A 305 -0.09 -17.69 16.31
C VAL A 305 -0.21 -18.36 17.69
N PRO A 306 0.46 -19.52 17.89
CA PRO A 306 0.36 -20.25 19.15
C PRO A 306 1.06 -19.48 20.27
N LYS A 307 0.39 -19.36 21.44
CA LYS A 307 0.93 -18.66 22.63
C LYS A 307 1.40 -17.25 22.30
N LEU A 308 0.57 -16.49 21.59
CA LEU A 308 0.82 -15.09 21.25
C LEU A 308 1.01 -14.23 22.52
N ASP A 309 2.13 -13.51 22.61
CA ASP A 309 2.44 -12.65 23.77
C ASP A 309 2.05 -11.19 23.51
N ALA A 310 2.28 -10.71 22.29
CA ALA A 310 1.96 -9.33 21.92
C ALA A 310 1.58 -9.18 20.44
N VAL A 311 0.84 -8.12 20.15
CA VAL A 311 0.49 -7.70 18.80
C VAL A 311 0.89 -6.26 18.57
N ILE A 312 1.29 -5.94 17.34
CA ILE A 312 1.65 -4.60 16.92
C ILE A 312 0.79 -4.21 15.72
N PHE A 313 0.09 -3.08 15.85
CA PHE A 313 -0.73 -2.50 14.79
C PHE A 313 -0.29 -1.05 14.51
N PRO A 314 -0.48 -0.56 13.26
CA PRO A 314 -0.42 0.87 13.00
C PRO A 314 -1.44 1.61 13.87
N ALA A 315 -1.02 2.78 14.35
CA ALA A 315 -1.81 3.77 15.06
C ALA A 315 -1.64 5.12 14.33
N GLY A 316 -2.68 5.95 14.35
CA GLY A 316 -2.73 7.21 13.60
C GLY A 316 -4.17 7.65 13.38
N GLY A 317 -4.44 8.43 12.32
CA GLY A 317 -5.78 8.94 12.01
C GLY A 317 -6.85 7.84 11.97
N HIS A 318 -6.49 6.66 11.47
CA HIS A 318 -7.37 5.50 11.38
C HIS A 318 -7.06 4.42 12.44
N CYS A 319 -7.34 4.71 13.72
CA CYS A 319 -7.14 3.73 14.82
C CYS A 319 -8.17 2.59 14.85
N GLY A 320 -9.06 2.48 13.86
CA GLY A 320 -10.13 1.50 13.81
C GLY A 320 -9.66 0.04 13.80
N LEU A 321 -8.58 -0.25 13.07
CA LEU A 321 -7.98 -1.59 13.05
C LEU A 321 -7.43 -1.97 14.43
N LEU A 322 -6.71 -1.05 15.07
CA LEU A 322 -6.15 -1.22 16.41
C LEU A 322 -7.28 -1.45 17.42
N ALA A 323 -8.31 -0.59 17.43
CA ALA A 323 -9.44 -0.68 18.36
C ALA A 323 -10.24 -1.98 18.19
N GLY A 324 -10.62 -2.32 16.95
CA GLY A 324 -11.38 -3.54 16.65
C GLY A 324 -10.59 -4.81 16.99
N SER A 325 -9.31 -4.85 16.63
CA SER A 325 -8.45 -6.00 16.92
C SER A 325 -8.14 -6.13 18.41
N ALA A 326 -7.95 -5.01 19.12
CA ALA A 326 -7.79 -4.99 20.56
C ALA A 326 -9.01 -5.59 21.27
N ALA A 327 -10.22 -5.23 20.84
CA ALA A 327 -11.46 -5.77 21.39
C ALA A 327 -11.56 -7.29 21.21
N ALA A 328 -11.19 -7.82 20.04
CA ALA A 328 -11.12 -9.26 19.81
C ALA A 328 -10.09 -9.95 20.71
N LEU A 329 -8.86 -9.44 20.72
CA LEU A 329 -7.73 -10.06 21.41
C LEU A 329 -7.89 -10.03 22.93
N LYS A 330 -8.31 -8.89 23.50
CA LYS A 330 -8.50 -8.77 24.95
C LYS A 330 -9.66 -9.62 25.46
N HIS A 331 -10.67 -9.87 24.64
CA HIS A 331 -11.73 -10.81 24.98
C HIS A 331 -11.23 -12.26 25.00
N LEU A 332 -10.46 -12.67 23.98
CA LEU A 332 -9.93 -14.03 23.85
C LEU A 332 -8.85 -14.34 24.89
N ASN A 333 -7.92 -13.41 25.10
CA ASN A 333 -6.88 -13.52 26.11
C ASN A 333 -6.44 -12.12 26.56
N PRO A 334 -6.87 -11.65 27.75
CA PRO A 334 -6.56 -10.32 28.24
C PRO A 334 -5.06 -10.10 28.53
N ARG A 335 -4.25 -11.18 28.60
CA ARG A 335 -2.81 -11.10 28.84
C ARG A 335 -1.99 -10.69 27.62
N ILE A 336 -2.57 -10.77 26.41
CA ILE A 336 -1.89 -10.35 25.19
C ILE A 336 -1.69 -8.84 25.24
N SER A 337 -0.44 -8.40 25.04
CA SER A 337 -0.11 -6.98 24.95
C SER A 337 -0.48 -6.43 23.58
N VAL A 338 -1.34 -5.42 23.52
CA VAL A 338 -1.75 -4.74 22.29
C VAL A 338 -1.01 -3.41 22.19
N ILE A 339 -0.23 -3.25 21.12
CA ILE A 339 0.66 -2.11 20.91
C ILE A 339 0.25 -1.38 19.63
N GLY A 340 0.00 -0.07 19.75
CA GLY A 340 -0.18 0.84 18.62
C GLY A 340 1.13 1.54 18.26
N VAL A 341 1.38 1.76 16.97
CA VAL A 341 2.58 2.48 16.50
C VAL A 341 2.20 3.61 15.56
N GLU A 342 2.54 4.85 15.92
CA GLU A 342 2.26 6.05 15.11
C GLU A 342 3.55 6.79 14.74
N SER A 343 3.46 7.76 13.83
CA SER A 343 4.60 8.59 13.42
C SER A 343 4.88 9.67 14.47
N GLU A 344 6.15 9.93 14.77
CA GLU A 344 6.58 11.05 15.60
C GLU A 344 6.19 12.41 14.98
N SER A 345 6.03 12.48 13.65
CA SER A 345 5.65 13.71 12.94
C SER A 345 4.19 14.13 13.16
N PHE A 346 3.31 13.20 13.53
CA PHE A 346 1.89 13.45 13.77
C PHE A 346 1.33 12.45 14.80
N PRO A 347 1.65 12.61 16.11
CA PRO A 347 1.25 11.66 17.15
C PRO A 347 -0.21 11.87 17.59
N VAL A 348 -1.12 11.74 16.63
CA VAL A 348 -2.55 12.06 16.74
C VAL A 348 -3.25 11.23 17.81
N LEU A 349 -2.94 9.93 17.91
CA LEU A 349 -3.59 9.04 18.87
C LEU A 349 -3.12 9.35 20.29
N GLN A 350 -1.82 9.53 20.52
CA GLN A 350 -1.32 9.89 21.85
C GLN A 350 -1.88 11.23 22.33
N GLN A 351 -1.97 12.22 21.44
CA GLN A 351 -2.58 13.52 21.77
C GLN A 351 -4.07 13.37 22.10
N SER A 352 -4.81 12.61 21.29
CA SER A 352 -6.25 12.35 21.51
C SER A 352 -6.49 11.61 22.83
N LEU A 353 -5.65 10.62 23.17
CA LEU A 353 -5.74 9.88 24.43
C LEU A 353 -5.45 10.77 25.64
N LYS A 354 -4.48 11.70 25.52
CA LYS A 354 -4.19 12.69 26.57
C LYS A 354 -5.31 13.71 26.74
N ALA A 355 -5.91 14.16 25.64
CA ALA A 355 -7.01 15.12 25.64
C ALA A 355 -8.36 14.50 26.07
N GLY A 356 -8.52 13.18 25.90
CA GLY A 356 -9.77 12.47 26.15
C GLY A 356 -10.84 12.67 25.06
N HIS A 357 -10.50 13.39 23.99
CA HIS A 357 -11.33 13.59 22.80
C HIS A 357 -10.44 13.56 21.55
N PRO A 358 -11.00 13.31 20.35
CA PRO A 358 -10.25 13.37 19.11
C PRO A 358 -9.54 14.72 18.97
N ALA A 359 -8.24 14.70 18.71
CA ALA A 359 -7.44 15.89 18.42
C ALA A 359 -7.77 16.43 17.03
N GLU A 360 -7.66 17.76 16.88
CA GLU A 360 -7.82 18.43 15.59
C GLU A 360 -6.65 18.14 14.65
N ASP A 361 -6.89 18.32 13.35
CA ASP A 361 -5.98 17.99 12.26
C ASP A 361 -4.59 18.65 12.46
N GLN A 362 -3.54 17.83 12.42
CA GLN A 362 -2.16 18.31 12.31
C GLN A 362 -1.73 18.14 10.87
N ALA A 363 -1.37 19.25 10.24
CA ALA A 363 -0.86 19.25 8.87
C ALA A 363 0.32 18.26 8.74
N CYS A 364 0.09 17.18 8.02
CA CYS A 364 1.15 16.23 7.68
C CYS A 364 1.97 16.80 6.53
N ASN A 365 3.21 17.21 6.83
CA ASN A 365 4.13 17.74 5.82
C ASN A 365 4.43 16.74 4.67
N ASN A 366 4.20 15.44 4.89
CA ASN A 366 4.51 14.37 3.93
C ASN A 366 3.26 13.51 3.62
N HIS A 367 2.16 14.16 3.25
CA HIS A 367 0.88 13.51 2.93
C HIS A 367 1.00 12.47 1.81
N HIS A 368 1.97 12.59 0.90
CA HIS A 368 2.18 11.58 -0.15
C HIS A 368 2.72 10.25 0.41
N PHE A 369 3.58 10.29 1.43
CA PHE A 369 4.13 9.10 2.05
C PHE A 369 3.17 8.47 3.06
N TYR A 370 2.45 9.30 3.82
CA TYR A 370 1.54 8.86 4.86
C TYR A 370 0.06 8.88 4.48
N GLY A 371 -0.32 9.06 3.21
CA GLY A 371 -1.70 9.38 2.81
C GLY A 371 -2.80 8.51 3.43
N ASP A 372 -2.57 7.21 3.60
CA ASP A 372 -3.52 6.26 4.19
C ASP A 372 -3.49 6.19 5.75
N VAL A 373 -2.50 6.85 6.37
CA VAL A 373 -2.26 6.91 7.82
C VAL A 373 -2.49 8.32 8.38
N SER A 374 -2.21 9.34 7.57
CA SER A 374 -2.39 10.76 7.87
C SER A 374 -3.85 11.14 7.68
N GLY A 375 -4.48 11.60 8.76
CA GLY A 375 -5.88 12.00 8.75
C GLY A 375 -6.35 12.27 10.17
N LEU A 376 -7.60 12.74 10.29
CA LEU A 376 -8.26 12.97 11.57
C LEU A 376 -8.27 11.68 12.40
N CYS A 377 -8.16 11.79 13.73
CA CYS A 377 -8.47 10.67 14.60
C CYS A 377 -9.96 10.38 14.48
N PHE A 378 -10.34 9.37 13.68
CA PHE A 378 -11.75 9.08 13.45
C PHE A 378 -12.37 8.45 14.69
N GLY A 379 -13.03 9.30 15.47
CA GLY A 379 -14.24 8.98 16.21
C GLY A 379 -14.09 8.65 17.70
N SER A 380 -15.19 8.91 18.40
CA SER A 380 -15.32 8.76 19.84
C SER A 380 -15.26 7.29 20.30
N ASN A 381 -15.69 6.34 19.46
CA ASN A 381 -15.75 4.92 19.81
C ASN A 381 -14.36 4.28 19.74
N SER A 382 -13.64 4.49 18.63
CA SER A 382 -12.28 3.97 18.44
C SER A 382 -11.33 4.51 19.51
N LEU A 383 -11.41 5.80 19.85
CA LEU A 383 -10.62 6.41 20.92
C LEU A 383 -10.98 5.82 22.28
N GLN A 384 -12.27 5.67 22.59
CA GLN A 384 -12.71 5.10 23.86
C GLN A 384 -12.29 3.63 24.02
N LEU A 385 -12.37 2.83 22.95
CA LEU A 385 -11.91 1.44 22.94
C LEU A 385 -10.39 1.37 23.09
N THR A 386 -9.68 2.19 22.33
CA THR A 386 -8.22 2.25 22.36
C THR A 386 -7.71 2.62 23.75
N GLY A 387 -8.27 3.65 24.38
CA GLY A 387 -7.89 4.05 25.74
C GLY A 387 -8.18 3.01 26.83
N LYS A 388 -9.08 2.05 26.57
CA LYS A 388 -9.41 0.96 27.52
C LYS A 388 -8.64 -0.34 27.26
N LEU A 389 -8.33 -0.63 26.00
CA LEU A 389 -7.90 -1.97 25.56
C LEU A 389 -6.45 -2.03 25.06
N VAL A 390 -5.87 -0.90 24.67
CA VAL A 390 -4.49 -0.84 24.16
C VAL A 390 -3.54 -0.57 25.32
N ASP A 391 -2.51 -1.41 25.44
CA ASP A 391 -1.58 -1.36 26.59
C ASP A 391 -0.48 -0.30 26.39
N LYS A 392 -0.07 -0.06 25.14
CA LYS A 392 1.02 0.88 24.82
C LYS A 392 0.84 1.50 23.44
N VAL A 393 1.14 2.78 23.31
CA VAL A 393 1.29 3.47 22.01
C VAL A 393 2.71 4.00 21.90
N VAL A 394 3.39 3.70 20.81
CA VAL A 394 4.78 4.08 20.54
C VAL A 394 4.85 4.97 19.32
N SER A 395 5.73 5.96 19.35
CA SER A 395 6.01 6.81 18.18
C SER A 395 7.35 6.42 17.54
N VAL A 396 7.40 6.43 16.21
CA VAL A 396 8.59 6.10 15.41
C VAL A 396 8.91 7.20 14.41
N ARG A 397 10.18 7.33 14.02
CA ARG A 397 10.60 8.31 13.01
C ARG A 397 10.33 7.78 11.62
N GLU A 398 10.18 8.69 10.66
CA GLU A 398 10.04 8.33 9.25
C GLU A 398 11.21 7.47 8.75
N GLU A 399 12.43 7.75 9.22
CA GLU A 399 13.62 6.94 8.93
C GLU A 399 13.44 5.46 9.31
N ASP A 400 12.84 5.20 10.47
CA ASP A 400 12.63 3.85 10.98
C ASP A 400 11.56 3.11 10.14
N VAL A 401 10.58 3.83 9.61
CA VAL A 401 9.57 3.32 8.67
C VAL A 401 10.21 2.97 7.32
N LEU A 402 11.04 3.85 6.76
CA LEU A 402 11.75 3.60 5.50
C LEU A 402 12.67 2.38 5.59
N ILE A 403 13.43 2.24 6.68
CA ILE A 403 14.25 1.06 6.92
C ILE A 403 13.36 -0.18 7.02
N SER A 404 12.20 -0.10 7.68
CA SER A 404 11.26 -1.21 7.80
C SER A 404 10.70 -1.67 6.47
N MET A 405 10.34 -0.73 5.57
CA MET A 405 9.93 -1.04 4.20
C MET A 405 11.03 -1.82 3.47
N LEU A 406 12.29 -1.35 3.57
CA LEU A 406 13.44 -2.04 2.98
C LEU A 406 13.62 -3.45 3.55
N ARG A 407 13.50 -3.63 4.87
CA ARG A 407 13.62 -4.96 5.52
C ARG A 407 12.52 -5.92 5.09
N LEU A 408 11.27 -5.47 4.98
CA LEU A 408 10.17 -6.30 4.49
C LEU A 408 10.41 -6.72 3.03
N LEU A 409 10.93 -5.82 2.20
CA LEU A 409 11.29 -6.13 0.82
C LEU A 409 12.45 -7.15 0.72
N GLU A 410 13.49 -6.99 1.53
CA GLU A 410 14.69 -7.84 1.50
C GLU A 410 14.44 -9.25 2.04
N TYR A 411 13.78 -9.35 3.20
CA TYR A 411 13.66 -10.60 3.94
C TYR A 411 12.38 -11.37 3.63
N GLU A 412 11.29 -10.64 3.34
CA GLU A 412 9.95 -11.22 3.12
C GLU A 412 9.47 -11.13 1.67
N ARG A 413 10.21 -10.41 0.81
CA ARG A 413 9.82 -10.11 -0.57
C ARG A 413 8.45 -9.41 -0.64
N ALA A 414 8.14 -8.62 0.38
CA ALA A 414 6.88 -7.91 0.50
C ALA A 414 7.08 -6.42 0.15
N THR A 415 6.35 -5.94 -0.85
CA THR A 415 6.21 -4.51 -1.16
C THR A 415 5.10 -3.94 -0.30
N VAL A 416 5.44 -3.02 0.59
CA VAL A 416 4.51 -2.43 1.56
C VAL A 416 4.58 -0.91 1.49
N ASP A 417 3.50 -0.25 1.89
CA ASP A 417 3.48 1.20 2.11
C ASP A 417 3.89 1.55 3.56
N ALA A 418 3.76 2.83 3.93
CA ALA A 418 4.05 3.30 5.28
C ALA A 418 3.14 2.64 6.35
N GLU A 419 1.85 2.44 6.05
CA GLU A 419 0.88 1.79 6.96
C GLU A 419 1.28 0.33 7.23
N GLY A 420 1.72 -0.39 6.19
CA GLY A 420 2.21 -1.77 6.30
C GLY A 420 3.54 -1.89 7.04
N ALA A 421 4.42 -0.89 6.96
CA ALA A 421 5.77 -0.95 7.53
C ALA A 421 5.88 -0.42 8.97
N ILE A 422 4.99 0.49 9.39
CA ILE A 422 5.13 1.20 10.68
C ILE A 422 5.13 0.28 11.90
N GLY A 423 4.41 -0.85 11.85
CA GLY A 423 4.42 -1.83 12.93
C GLY A 423 5.81 -2.46 13.17
N LEU A 424 6.53 -2.76 12.09
CA LEU A 424 7.91 -3.26 12.18
C LEU A 424 8.88 -2.16 12.65
N ALA A 425 8.60 -0.90 12.30
CA ALA A 425 9.44 0.24 12.66
C ALA A 425 9.62 0.41 14.16
N ALA A 426 8.64 0.02 14.97
CA ALA A 426 8.80 0.04 16.44
C ALA A 426 9.91 -0.91 16.94
N LEU A 427 10.11 -2.05 16.26
CA LEU A 427 11.21 -2.97 16.56
C LEU A 427 12.54 -2.45 15.97
N VAL A 428 12.52 -1.89 14.76
CA VAL A 428 13.71 -1.29 14.13
C VAL A 428 14.27 -0.15 14.99
N ALA A 429 13.39 0.72 15.49
CA ALA A 429 13.74 1.83 16.36
C ALA A 429 14.16 1.40 17.79
N GLY A 430 14.04 0.12 18.13
CA GLY A 430 14.39 -0.39 19.46
C GLY A 430 13.48 0.10 20.59
N LYS A 431 12.25 0.55 20.28
CA LYS A 431 11.31 1.14 21.25
C LYS A 431 10.53 0.10 22.08
N LEU A 432 10.72 -1.19 21.76
CA LEU A 432 10.06 -2.33 22.40
C LEU A 432 11.06 -3.39 22.93
N PRO A 433 12.04 -3.01 23.79
CA PRO A 433 13.01 -3.97 24.33
C PRO A 433 12.38 -5.12 25.12
N GLU A 434 11.22 -4.90 25.73
CA GLU A 434 10.45 -5.89 26.49
C GLU A 434 9.87 -7.04 25.64
N MET A 435 9.99 -6.95 24.31
CA MET A 435 9.51 -7.96 23.36
C MET A 435 10.57 -9.01 23.03
N LYS A 436 11.82 -8.84 23.47
CA LYS A 436 12.88 -9.82 23.25
C LYS A 436 12.50 -11.19 23.82
N GLY A 437 12.65 -12.24 23.02
CA GLY A 437 12.29 -13.62 23.35
C GLY A 437 10.79 -13.92 23.38
N LYS A 438 9.93 -12.95 23.05
CA LYS A 438 8.46 -13.11 23.00
C LYS A 438 7.98 -13.37 21.58
N ARG A 439 6.79 -13.95 21.48
CA ARG A 439 6.05 -14.15 20.22
C ARG A 439 5.20 -12.95 19.92
N VAL A 440 5.57 -12.23 18.87
CA VAL A 440 4.96 -10.95 18.51
C VAL A 440 4.39 -11.05 17.10
N ALA A 441 3.10 -10.75 16.95
CA ALA A 441 2.47 -10.68 15.64
C ALA A 441 2.29 -9.22 15.20
N ILE A 442 2.80 -8.90 14.01
CA ILE A 442 2.76 -7.55 13.43
C ILE A 442 1.78 -7.55 12.26
N ALA A 443 0.84 -6.61 12.27
CA ALA A 443 -0.08 -6.42 11.15
C ALA A 443 0.60 -5.64 10.01
N ILE A 444 0.74 -6.29 8.85
CA ILE A 444 1.24 -5.67 7.63
C ILE A 444 0.02 -5.31 6.77
N CYS A 445 -0.48 -4.11 7.00
CA CYS A 445 -1.85 -3.71 6.68
C CYS A 445 -2.09 -3.42 5.19
N SER A 446 -1.09 -2.91 4.46
CA SER A 446 -1.25 -2.49 3.07
C SER A 446 0.05 -2.64 2.25
N GLY A 447 -0.15 -2.85 0.94
CA GLY A 447 0.88 -2.95 -0.09
C GLY A 447 0.72 -1.97 -1.25
N ASN A 448 -0.21 -1.02 -1.17
CA ASN A 448 -0.61 -0.15 -2.28
C ASN A 448 0.28 1.11 -2.40
N VAL A 449 1.57 0.89 -2.60
CA VAL A 449 2.57 1.95 -2.80
C VAL A 449 2.76 2.25 -4.29
N ASP A 450 2.80 3.54 -4.65
CA ASP A 450 3.17 3.95 -6.00
C ASP A 450 4.63 3.58 -6.29
N LEU A 451 4.91 3.09 -7.50
CA LEU A 451 6.25 2.59 -7.85
C LEU A 451 7.32 3.69 -7.80
N HIS A 452 6.98 4.93 -8.18
CA HIS A 452 7.91 6.05 -8.10
C HIS A 452 8.23 6.40 -6.65
N LEU A 453 7.20 6.44 -5.80
CA LEU A 453 7.38 6.65 -4.36
C LEU A 453 8.23 5.52 -3.75
N LEU A 454 7.95 4.26 -4.08
CA LEU A 454 8.72 3.12 -3.61
C LEU A 454 10.21 3.24 -3.99
N GLN A 455 10.51 3.67 -5.22
CA GLN A 455 11.89 3.90 -5.66
C GLN A 455 12.60 4.95 -4.80
N GLN A 456 11.93 6.07 -4.51
CA GLN A 456 12.47 7.13 -3.64
C GLN A 456 12.69 6.62 -2.21
N CYS A 457 11.72 5.87 -1.66
CA CYS A 457 11.81 5.28 -0.33
C CYS A 457 12.98 4.30 -0.21
N ILE A 458 13.17 3.41 -1.19
CA ILE A 458 14.29 2.45 -1.21
C ILE A 458 15.62 3.20 -1.29
N ALA A 459 15.74 4.20 -2.18
CA ALA A 459 16.96 4.99 -2.30
C ALA A 459 17.31 5.70 -0.99
N ARG A 460 16.32 6.33 -0.33
CA ARG A 460 16.54 6.98 0.97
C ARG A 460 16.89 5.97 2.06
N ALA A 461 16.23 4.82 2.11
CA ALA A 461 16.51 3.76 3.08
C ALA A 461 17.94 3.19 2.94
N LEU A 462 18.43 3.00 1.71
CA LEU A 462 19.82 2.58 1.46
C LEU A 462 20.85 3.60 1.94
N THR A 463 20.56 4.90 1.79
CA THR A 463 21.36 5.99 2.36
C THR A 463 21.31 6.01 3.90
N LEU A 464 20.13 5.76 4.49
CA LEU A 464 19.92 5.61 5.93
C LEU A 464 20.54 4.34 6.53
N GLU A 465 20.95 3.39 5.71
CA GLU A 465 21.72 2.21 6.12
C GLU A 465 23.22 2.34 5.81
N SER A 466 23.65 3.50 5.28
CA SER A 466 25.03 3.73 4.83
C SER A 466 25.50 2.70 3.79
N ARG A 467 24.58 2.21 2.96
CA ARG A 467 24.86 1.31 1.83
C ARG A 467 24.95 2.05 0.50
N VAL A 468 24.33 3.21 0.41
CA VAL A 468 24.56 4.16 -0.67
C VAL A 468 25.09 5.44 -0.05
N CYS A 469 26.17 5.96 -0.59
CA CYS A 469 26.83 7.15 -0.08
C CYS A 469 27.27 8.05 -1.23
N ARG A 470 27.28 9.35 -0.94
CA ARG A 470 27.69 10.40 -1.87
C ARG A 470 28.85 11.17 -1.25
N PHE A 471 29.90 11.35 -2.03
CA PHE A 471 31.04 12.17 -1.64
C PHE A 471 31.48 13.04 -2.82
N SER A 472 32.02 14.20 -2.50
CA SER A 472 32.62 15.14 -3.44
C SER A 472 34.08 15.30 -3.11
N LEU A 473 34.93 15.35 -4.12
CA LEU A 473 36.36 15.62 -3.97
C LEU A 473 36.84 16.51 -5.11
N VAL A 474 37.95 17.20 -4.86
CA VAL A 474 38.60 18.04 -5.88
C VAL A 474 39.84 17.31 -6.38
N ILE A 475 39.92 17.13 -7.70
CA ILE A 475 41.09 16.57 -8.39
C ILE A 475 41.60 17.55 -9.44
N SER A 476 42.84 17.37 -9.87
CA SER A 476 43.34 18.03 -11.07
C SER A 476 42.52 17.58 -12.29
N ASP A 477 42.28 18.50 -13.23
CA ASP A 477 41.51 18.25 -14.46
C ASP A 477 42.36 17.48 -15.50
N CYS A 478 42.93 16.36 -15.06
CA CYS A 478 43.71 15.43 -15.86
C CYS A 478 43.00 14.06 -15.89
N PRO A 479 42.84 13.42 -17.07
CA PRO A 479 42.18 12.11 -17.19
C PRO A 479 42.79 11.02 -16.29
N ALA A 480 44.09 11.12 -16.00
CA ALA A 480 44.81 10.20 -15.13
C ALA A 480 44.28 10.21 -13.68
N ASP A 481 43.83 11.35 -13.16
CA ASP A 481 43.41 11.45 -11.75
C ASP A 481 42.01 10.87 -11.53
N VAL A 482 41.13 10.98 -12.53
CA VAL A 482 39.86 10.24 -12.54
C VAL A 482 40.12 8.74 -12.59
N SER A 483 41.09 8.28 -13.40
CA SER A 483 41.49 6.86 -13.45
C SER A 483 41.96 6.36 -12.09
N LYS A 484 42.83 7.12 -11.40
CA LYS A 484 43.31 6.77 -10.05
C LYS A 484 42.16 6.69 -9.04
N LEU A 485 41.19 7.59 -9.13
CA LEU A 485 39.99 7.54 -8.28
C LEU A 485 39.22 6.24 -8.52
N LEU A 486 38.95 5.91 -9.78
CA LEU A 486 38.24 4.67 -10.14
C LEU A 486 39.01 3.42 -9.72
N GLU A 487 40.34 3.42 -9.77
CA GLU A 487 41.18 2.34 -9.26
C GLU A 487 41.03 2.15 -7.74
N VAL A 488 40.91 3.24 -6.97
CA VAL A 488 40.63 3.16 -5.52
C VAL A 488 39.26 2.55 -5.28
N LEU A 489 38.23 3.03 -5.99
CA LEU A 489 36.88 2.51 -5.86
C LEU A 489 36.78 1.03 -6.24
N ALA A 490 37.48 0.63 -7.31
CA ALA A 490 37.57 -0.76 -7.72
C ALA A 490 38.30 -1.63 -6.69
N ARG A 491 39.40 -1.13 -6.10
CA ARG A 491 40.15 -1.84 -5.06
C ARG A 491 39.34 -2.07 -3.79
N GLU A 492 38.54 -1.09 -3.39
CA GLU A 492 37.65 -1.21 -2.23
C GLU A 492 36.36 -1.98 -2.56
N GLU A 493 36.18 -2.49 -3.79
CA GLU A 493 34.96 -3.19 -4.21
C GLU A 493 33.68 -2.33 -4.10
N ALA A 494 33.82 -1.01 -4.24
CA ALA A 494 32.70 -0.08 -4.25
C ALA A 494 32.09 0.01 -5.65
N ARG A 495 30.78 -0.20 -5.77
CA ARG A 495 30.09 -0.08 -7.06
C ARG A 495 29.74 1.38 -7.33
N VAL A 496 30.18 1.92 -8.45
CA VAL A 496 29.84 3.29 -8.86
C VAL A 496 28.44 3.32 -9.45
N LEU A 497 27.56 4.15 -8.88
CA LEU A 497 26.20 4.38 -9.37
C LEU A 497 26.12 5.62 -10.26
N ASP A 498 26.80 6.69 -9.88
CA ASP A 498 26.85 7.95 -10.61
C ASP A 498 28.21 8.64 -10.37
N ILE A 499 28.76 9.25 -11.41
CA ILE A 499 29.95 10.09 -11.33
C ILE A 499 29.72 11.34 -12.16
N ARG A 500 29.85 12.50 -11.51
CA ARG A 500 29.68 13.81 -12.15
C ARG A 500 30.93 14.64 -11.95
N GLN A 501 31.42 15.21 -13.03
CA GLN A 501 32.55 16.11 -13.02
C GLN A 501 32.06 17.51 -13.38
N GLU A 502 32.27 18.46 -12.48
CA GLU A 502 31.92 19.86 -12.68
C GLU A 502 33.19 20.72 -12.73
N ARG A 503 33.26 21.57 -13.76
CA ARG A 503 34.39 22.49 -14.02
C ARG A 503 34.03 23.96 -13.82
N THR A 504 32.75 24.28 -13.97
CA THR A 504 32.27 25.66 -14.18
C THR A 504 32.03 26.44 -12.88
N TYR A 505 31.75 25.74 -11.78
CA TYR A 505 31.39 26.34 -10.48
C TYR A 505 32.45 26.13 -9.39
N VAL A 506 33.63 25.63 -9.76
CA VAL A 506 34.73 25.41 -8.82
C VAL A 506 35.38 26.76 -8.49
N THR A 507 35.19 27.23 -7.25
CA THR A 507 35.84 28.45 -6.71
C THR A 507 37.32 28.25 -6.36
N SER A 508 37.87 27.06 -6.64
CA SER A 508 39.26 26.69 -6.41
C SER A 508 40.17 27.09 -7.59
N GLU A 509 41.44 26.73 -7.51
CA GLU A 509 42.47 27.05 -8.51
C GLU A 509 42.12 26.58 -9.93
N LEU A 510 42.61 27.28 -10.95
CA LEU A 510 42.50 26.89 -12.36
C LEU A 510 43.03 25.46 -12.57
N PHE A 511 42.42 24.71 -13.51
CA PHE A 511 42.75 23.30 -13.81
C PHE A 511 42.39 22.29 -12.70
N THR A 512 41.45 22.64 -11.83
CA THR A 512 40.80 21.69 -10.91
C THR A 512 39.38 21.40 -11.33
N ALA A 513 38.89 20.20 -11.02
CA ALA A 513 37.52 19.79 -11.24
C ALA A 513 36.97 19.16 -9.95
N GLU A 514 35.73 19.52 -9.61
CA GLU A 514 35.00 18.85 -8.55
C GLU A 514 34.36 17.59 -9.12
N VAL A 515 34.66 16.44 -8.51
CA VAL A 515 34.06 15.16 -8.86
C VAL A 515 33.15 14.74 -7.73
N THR A 516 31.86 14.61 -8.05
CA THR A 516 30.89 14.02 -7.14
C THR A 516 30.60 12.59 -7.55
N CYS A 517 30.80 11.66 -6.62
CA CYS A 517 30.54 10.24 -6.80
C CYS A 517 29.40 9.79 -5.90
N THR A 518 28.49 9.00 -6.46
CA THR A 518 27.50 8.21 -5.71
C THR A 518 27.87 6.75 -5.86
N VAL A 519 28.10 6.07 -4.75
CA VAL A 519 28.60 4.69 -4.73
C VAL A 519 27.73 3.81 -3.83
N GLU A 520 27.65 2.54 -4.18
CA GLU A 520 27.00 1.48 -3.41
C GLU A 520 28.08 0.63 -2.72
N THR A 521 27.89 0.41 -1.42
CA THR A 521 28.72 -0.39 -0.54
C THR A 521 27.88 -1.50 0.11
N ARG A 522 28.57 -2.43 0.76
CA ARG A 522 27.94 -3.63 1.37
C ARG A 522 27.17 -3.28 2.63
N ASP A 523 27.81 -2.51 3.52
CA ASP A 523 27.31 -2.14 4.82
C ASP A 523 28.06 -0.91 5.36
N LYS A 524 27.69 -0.49 6.56
CA LYS A 524 28.31 0.64 7.26
C LYS A 524 29.81 0.46 7.50
N ILE A 525 30.29 -0.77 7.72
CA ILE A 525 31.72 -1.05 7.96
C ILE A 525 32.50 -0.83 6.67
N HIS A 526 32.01 -1.37 5.57
CA HIS A 526 32.58 -1.16 4.24
C HIS A 526 32.58 0.33 3.88
N THR A 527 31.50 1.08 4.14
CA THR A 527 31.49 2.53 3.92
C THR A 527 32.55 3.26 4.75
N ALA A 528 32.80 2.85 5.98
CA ALA A 528 33.86 3.44 6.80
C ALA A 528 35.27 3.12 6.26
N GLN A 529 35.49 1.89 5.77
CA GLN A 529 36.74 1.49 5.12
C GLN A 529 37.01 2.34 3.87
N LEU A 530 36.01 2.46 3.00
CA LEU A 530 36.08 3.30 1.81
C LEU A 530 36.36 4.77 2.15
N ARG A 531 35.70 5.30 3.19
CA ARG A 531 35.93 6.66 3.67
C ARG A 531 37.37 6.89 4.09
N ASN A 532 37.96 5.96 4.84
CA ASN A 532 39.35 6.06 5.27
C ASN A 532 40.32 5.97 4.07
N ALA A 533 40.12 5.01 3.17
CA ALA A 533 40.96 4.83 1.98
C ALA A 533 40.94 6.07 1.06
N LEU A 534 39.78 6.72 0.93
CA LEU A 534 39.63 7.95 0.16
C LEU A 534 40.29 9.15 0.87
N LEU A 535 40.11 9.32 2.18
CA LEU A 535 40.71 10.43 2.93
C LEU A 535 42.24 10.38 2.98
N GLU A 536 42.83 9.17 2.98
CA GLU A 536 44.29 9.01 2.90
C GLU A 536 44.89 9.54 1.60
N ARG A 537 44.16 9.43 0.48
CA ARG A 537 44.61 9.84 -0.85
C ARG A 537 44.10 11.22 -1.27
N TYR A 538 42.90 11.59 -0.83
CA TYR A 538 42.19 12.80 -1.20
C TYR A 538 41.70 13.50 0.09
N PRO A 539 42.54 14.33 0.72
CA PRO A 539 42.17 15.06 1.94
C PRO A 539 41.00 16.03 1.75
N THR A 540 40.71 16.41 0.49
CA THR A 540 39.59 17.28 0.10
C THR A 540 38.26 16.54 0.00
N ALA A 541 38.23 15.22 0.24
CA ALA A 541 37.01 14.42 0.16
C ALA A 541 36.00 14.84 1.24
N THR A 542 34.90 15.41 0.81
CA THR A 542 33.75 15.77 1.64
C THR A 542 32.64 14.76 1.42
N TRP A 543 32.03 14.31 2.51
CA TRP A 543 30.93 13.36 2.47
C TRP A 543 29.63 14.11 2.68
N THR A 544 28.64 13.84 1.85
CA THR A 544 27.29 14.33 2.12
C THR A 544 26.71 13.47 3.24
N GLU A 545 26.84 13.94 4.48
CA GLU A 545 26.19 13.31 5.63
C GLU A 545 24.66 13.52 5.58
N ARG A 546 23.93 12.66 6.28
CA ARG A 546 22.51 12.28 6.01
C ARG A 546 21.46 13.38 6.10
#